data_AF-A0A8S0TJQ9-F1
#
_entry.id   AF-A0A8S0TJQ9-F1
#
_cell.length_a   1.000
_cell.length_b   1.000
_cell.length_c   1.000
_cell.angle_alpha   90.00
_cell.angle_beta   90.00
_cell.angle_gamma   90.00
#
_symmetry.space_group_name_H-M   'P 1'
#
loop_
_entity.id
_entity.type
_entity.pdbx_description
1 polymer ?
#
loop_
_entity_poly.entity_id
_entity_poly.type
_entity_poly.pdbx_seq_one_letter_code
_entity_poly.pdbx_strand_id
1 'polypeptide(L)'
;MPPLQILRKKNDNMGSSSIFFLCVLSSFLLYVAMPQPLSTNSRWVVNESGQRVKLACVNWVAHLEVVVAEGLNKQPVDVISKGILDMGFNCVRLTWPLFLFTNDTLASITVRQSFKNLGLVESIAGLQANNPSIIDLSLINAYQAVVASLANNNVMIVLDNQISKPGWCCSNSDGNGFFGDQYFNPDLWIKGLTKVATMFKGTKNVVAMSLRNELRGPKQNVTDWYRYMQKGAEAVHAANPNVLVILSGLNYDKDLSFILNKPVQLTFTNKLVFEVHWYGFSNGKEWETSNPNLVCGQVLGNLMGNAGFVLGQGFPLFVSEFGVDMRGTNVNDNRYFNCFMGWAAEYDLDWALWTLAGSYYLREGVVGRNEYYGVLDWNWCDVRNSSFLQRLSVLQSPFRGPGYDEIRPHKVIFHPMTGLCIQRKSFYEPLVLGPCSEAEAWTYTSRKTITIKGTYFCLQAVELGLPAKLGVICSYANSKWETISESKMHLSSNLEDGSSVCLDIDSNHSIVTFACKCLHRNSTCDPGSQWFKIIDSTRCTSAMKSSVGIVSTFYFMAKNLLASFS
;
A
#
# COMPACT_ATOMS: atom_id res chain seq x y z
N MET A 1 -37.32 -68.25 -0.18
CA MET A 1 -37.49 -69.40 -1.09
C MET A 1 -37.30 -68.89 -2.53
N PRO A 2 -36.42 -69.53 -3.32
CA PRO A 2 -35.97 -69.10 -4.67
C PRO A 2 -36.79 -69.84 -5.76
N PRO A 3 -36.38 -70.00 -7.05
CA PRO A 3 -35.45 -69.29 -7.95
C PRO A 3 -36.08 -68.99 -9.36
N LEU A 4 -35.36 -68.32 -10.29
CA LEU A 4 -34.97 -68.93 -11.58
C LEU A 4 -33.96 -68.07 -12.35
N GLN A 5 -32.86 -68.72 -12.76
CA GLN A 5 -31.88 -68.27 -13.74
C GLN A 5 -32.33 -68.62 -15.18
N ILE A 6 -31.83 -67.93 -16.21
CA ILE A 6 -30.95 -68.46 -17.29
C ILE A 6 -30.80 -67.45 -18.45
N LEU A 7 -29.55 -66.99 -18.64
CA LEU A 7 -28.76 -66.73 -19.85
C LEU A 7 -29.40 -66.14 -21.13
N ARG A 8 -28.83 -64.99 -21.59
CA ARG A 8 -28.05 -64.97 -22.85
C ARG A 8 -27.09 -63.78 -22.95
N LYS A 9 -25.97 -64.05 -23.62
CA LYS A 9 -24.67 -63.37 -23.67
C LYS A 9 -24.54 -62.52 -24.95
N LYS A 10 -23.92 -61.33 -24.87
CA LYS A 10 -23.00 -60.73 -25.87
C LYS A 10 -22.56 -59.36 -25.32
N ASN A 11 -21.39 -59.26 -24.70
CA ASN A 11 -20.16 -58.71 -25.30
C ASN A 11 -20.42 -57.49 -26.20
N ASP A 12 -20.03 -56.30 -25.72
CA ASP A 12 -19.07 -55.48 -26.45
C ASP A 12 -18.18 -54.69 -25.48
N ASN A 13 -16.90 -54.71 -25.81
CA ASN A 13 -15.78 -54.14 -25.08
C ASN A 13 -15.83 -52.61 -25.08
N MET A 14 -15.66 -52.00 -23.92
CA MET A 14 -15.04 -50.68 -23.84
C MET A 14 -13.95 -50.72 -22.78
N GLY A 15 -12.72 -50.85 -23.25
CA GLY A 15 -11.52 -50.79 -22.42
C GLY A 15 -11.48 -49.47 -21.67
N SER A 16 -11.40 -49.56 -20.36
CA SER A 16 -11.06 -48.44 -19.49
C SER A 16 -9.59 -48.09 -19.74
N SER A 17 -9.34 -47.13 -20.63
CA SER A 17 -8.06 -46.43 -20.66
C SER A 17 -7.99 -45.55 -19.42
N SER A 18 -7.34 -46.07 -18.38
CA SER A 18 -6.85 -45.27 -17.26
C SER A 18 -5.85 -44.25 -17.80
N ILE A 19 -6.33 -43.05 -18.09
CA ILE A 19 -5.45 -41.91 -18.38
C ILE A 19 -4.79 -41.53 -17.06
N PHE A 20 -3.53 -41.94 -16.93
CA PHE A 20 -2.61 -41.41 -15.93
C PHE A 20 -2.61 -39.89 -16.05
N PHE A 21 -3.23 -39.22 -15.08
CA PHE A 21 -3.07 -37.80 -14.85
C PHE A 21 -1.63 -37.57 -14.36
N LEU A 22 -0.68 -37.50 -15.31
CA LEU A 22 0.62 -36.89 -15.07
C LEU A 22 0.41 -35.37 -15.06
N CYS A 23 -0.30 -34.90 -14.02
CA CYS A 23 -0.06 -33.57 -13.51
C CYS A 23 1.40 -33.59 -13.08
N VAL A 24 2.25 -32.91 -13.84
CA VAL A 24 3.42 -32.27 -13.26
C VAL A 24 2.85 -31.39 -12.15
N LEU A 25 2.81 -31.95 -10.93
CA LEU A 25 2.90 -31.18 -9.70
C LEU A 25 4.19 -30.39 -9.86
N SER A 26 4.10 -29.24 -10.52
CA SER A 26 4.87 -28.09 -10.10
C SER A 26 4.39 -27.84 -8.68
N SER A 27 4.97 -28.58 -7.74
CA SER A 27 5.17 -28.12 -6.40
C SER A 27 5.59 -26.66 -6.58
N PHE A 28 4.67 -25.75 -6.25
CA PHE A 28 5.05 -24.45 -5.76
C PHE A 28 5.91 -24.79 -4.54
N LEU A 29 7.19 -25.04 -4.79
CA LEU A 29 8.21 -24.49 -3.94
C LEU A 29 7.82 -23.02 -3.89
N LEU A 30 7.11 -22.64 -2.83
CA LEU A 30 7.32 -21.34 -2.23
C LEU A 30 8.84 -21.27 -2.14
N TYR A 31 9.47 -20.70 -3.17
CA TYR A 31 10.79 -20.15 -3.01
C TYR A 31 10.55 -19.16 -1.88
N VAL A 32 10.94 -19.57 -0.67
CA VAL A 32 11.31 -18.64 0.37
C VAL A 32 12.48 -17.90 -0.26
N ALA A 33 12.16 -16.91 -1.08
CA ALA A 33 13.13 -16.02 -1.66
C ALA A 33 13.82 -15.44 -0.45
N MET A 34 15.06 -15.85 -0.23
CA MET A 34 15.84 -15.26 0.86
C MET A 34 15.72 -13.75 0.71
N PRO A 35 15.44 -12.99 1.78
CA PRO A 35 15.32 -11.55 1.67
C PRO A 35 16.65 -11.04 1.07
N GLN A 36 16.56 -10.43 -0.11
CA GLN A 36 17.71 -9.90 -0.83
C GLN A 36 17.74 -8.39 -0.67
N PRO A 37 18.94 -7.76 -0.61
CA PRO A 37 19.08 -6.31 -0.63
C PRO A 37 18.24 -5.68 -1.75
N LEU A 38 17.35 -4.76 -1.38
CA LEU A 38 16.55 -4.00 -2.35
C LEU A 38 17.39 -2.88 -2.96
N SER A 39 17.06 -2.48 -4.19
CA SER A 39 17.65 -1.35 -4.89
C SER A 39 16.57 -0.54 -5.61
N THR A 40 16.95 0.54 -6.27
CA THR A 40 16.05 1.36 -7.07
C THR A 40 16.41 1.30 -8.55
N ASN A 41 15.39 1.21 -9.40
CA ASN A 41 15.52 1.28 -10.85
C ASN A 41 14.41 2.19 -11.37
N SER A 42 14.79 3.40 -11.81
CA SER A 42 13.84 4.50 -12.02
C SER A 42 12.98 4.68 -10.76
N ARG A 43 11.70 5.00 -10.93
CA ARG A 43 10.71 5.20 -9.87
C ARG A 43 10.29 3.95 -9.10
N TRP A 44 11.00 2.82 -9.24
CA TRP A 44 10.62 1.54 -8.64
C TRP A 44 11.66 1.06 -7.64
N VAL A 45 11.18 0.50 -6.52
CA VAL A 45 11.96 -0.40 -5.68
C VAL A 45 12.00 -1.78 -6.33
N VAL A 46 13.18 -2.39 -6.42
CA VAL A 46 13.41 -3.67 -7.10
C VAL A 46 14.30 -4.61 -6.27
N ASN A 47 14.15 -5.91 -6.48
CA ASN A 47 15.06 -6.94 -5.95
C ASN A 47 16.33 -7.05 -6.81
N GLU A 48 17.24 -7.97 -6.47
CA GLU A 48 18.49 -8.19 -7.21
C GLU A 48 18.28 -8.62 -8.67
N SER A 49 17.15 -9.28 -8.98
CA SER A 49 16.78 -9.66 -10.35
C SER A 49 16.16 -8.51 -11.16
N GLY A 50 16.04 -7.31 -10.56
CA GLY A 50 15.43 -6.15 -11.20
C GLY A 50 13.89 -6.20 -11.23
N GLN A 51 13.27 -7.18 -10.57
CA GLN A 51 11.82 -7.25 -10.45
C GLN A 51 11.33 -6.29 -9.37
N ARG A 52 10.21 -5.63 -9.63
CA ARG A 52 9.62 -4.69 -8.68
C ARG A 52 9.26 -5.38 -7.36
N VAL A 53 9.52 -4.69 -6.27
CA VAL A 53 9.06 -5.05 -4.93
C VAL A 53 8.16 -3.92 -4.44
N LYS A 54 6.89 -4.24 -4.22
CA LYS A 54 5.92 -3.31 -3.62
C LYS A 54 6.21 -3.21 -2.12
N LEU A 55 6.31 -2.01 -1.57
CA LEU A 55 6.26 -1.82 -0.12
C LEU A 55 4.83 -1.46 0.28
N ALA A 56 4.12 -2.43 0.87
CA ALA A 56 2.78 -2.27 1.41
C ALA A 56 2.87 -2.47 2.93
N CYS A 57 3.29 -1.42 3.61
CA CYS A 57 3.68 -1.50 5.01
C CYS A 57 2.60 -1.02 5.96
N VAL A 58 2.81 -1.32 7.24
CA VAL A 58 2.11 -0.67 8.36
C VAL A 58 3.14 -0.06 9.31
N ASN A 59 2.84 1.09 9.91
CA ASN A 59 3.70 1.69 10.93
C ASN A 59 3.51 0.94 12.26
N TRP A 60 4.60 0.63 12.96
CA TRP A 60 4.56 0.06 14.31
C TRP A 60 5.36 0.92 15.29
N VAL A 61 4.64 1.45 16.28
CA VAL A 61 5.17 2.38 17.27
C VAL A 61 6.04 1.64 18.29
N ALA A 62 7.29 2.10 18.47
CA ALA A 62 8.24 1.62 19.49
C ALA A 62 9.13 2.74 20.05
N HIS A 63 8.79 4.01 19.77
CA HIS A 63 9.58 5.19 20.13
C HIS A 63 9.03 6.01 21.32
N LEU A 64 7.89 5.62 21.89
CA LEU A 64 7.28 6.32 23.03
C LEU A 64 8.09 6.16 24.32
N GLU A 65 7.63 6.78 25.41
CA GLU A 65 8.36 6.91 26.68
C GLU A 65 8.88 5.60 27.25
N VAL A 66 8.16 4.49 27.05
CA VAL A 66 8.59 3.16 27.49
C VAL A 66 9.74 2.58 26.65
N VAL A 67 9.92 3.04 25.41
CA VAL A 67 10.91 2.58 24.41
C VAL A 67 10.78 1.08 24.09
N VAL A 68 9.54 0.61 24.02
CA VAL A 68 9.19 -0.78 23.70
C VAL A 68 8.06 -0.75 22.68
N ALA A 69 8.08 -1.66 21.72
CA ALA A 69 7.02 -1.77 20.72
C ALA A 69 5.64 -1.93 21.39
N GLU A 70 4.65 -1.19 20.91
CA GLU A 70 3.29 -1.22 21.46
C GLU A 70 2.65 -2.60 21.28
N GLY A 71 1.78 -2.99 22.22
CA GLY A 71 0.97 -4.21 22.13
C GLY A 71 1.56 -5.49 22.73
N LEU A 72 2.85 -5.50 23.12
CA LEU A 72 3.51 -6.67 23.72
C LEU A 72 2.98 -7.06 25.12
N ASN A 73 2.22 -6.18 25.80
CA ASN A 73 1.48 -6.59 27.00
C ASN A 73 0.16 -7.30 26.68
N LYS A 74 -0.32 -7.24 25.43
CA LYS A 74 -1.59 -7.81 24.98
C LYS A 74 -1.42 -9.09 24.18
N GLN A 75 -0.38 -9.17 23.35
CA GLN A 75 -0.13 -10.30 22.45
C GLN A 75 1.36 -10.68 22.42
N PRO A 76 1.68 -11.96 22.19
CA PRO A 76 3.05 -12.37 21.88
C PRO A 76 3.60 -11.65 20.65
N VAL A 77 4.89 -11.28 20.66
CA VAL A 77 5.53 -10.55 19.56
C VAL A 77 5.43 -11.30 18.23
N ASP A 78 5.47 -12.64 18.27
CA ASP A 78 5.39 -13.52 17.11
C ASP A 78 3.98 -13.50 16.50
N VAL A 79 2.94 -13.47 17.35
CA VAL A 79 1.54 -13.37 16.93
C VAL A 79 1.30 -12.03 16.21
N ILE A 80 1.80 -10.93 16.77
CA ILE A 80 1.71 -9.61 16.11
C ILE A 80 2.47 -9.62 14.78
N SER A 81 3.69 -10.16 14.77
CA SER A 81 4.56 -10.22 13.58
C SER A 81 3.91 -11.00 12.45
N LYS A 82 3.32 -12.17 12.75
CA LYS A 82 2.60 -12.98 11.78
C LYS A 82 1.30 -12.32 11.31
N GLY A 83 0.55 -11.71 12.24
CA GLY A 83 -0.69 -11.01 11.93
C GLY A 83 -0.54 -9.89 10.89
N ILE A 84 0.64 -9.26 10.82
CA ILE A 84 0.95 -8.26 9.78
C ILE A 84 0.84 -8.86 8.37
N LEU A 85 1.38 -10.08 8.15
CA LEU A 85 1.27 -10.78 6.87
C LEU A 85 -0.17 -11.26 6.61
N ASP A 86 -0.85 -11.76 7.65
CA ASP A 86 -2.23 -12.26 7.52
C ASP A 86 -3.21 -11.13 7.12
N MET A 87 -2.90 -9.88 7.47
CA MET A 87 -3.63 -8.68 7.01
C MET A 87 -3.22 -8.19 5.61
N GLY A 88 -2.28 -8.87 4.96
CA GLY A 88 -1.80 -8.58 3.59
C GLY A 88 -0.70 -7.53 3.49
N PHE A 89 -0.19 -7.00 4.60
CA PHE A 89 1.02 -6.18 4.57
C PHE A 89 2.23 -7.06 4.34
N ASN A 90 3.29 -6.50 3.75
CA ASN A 90 4.57 -7.23 3.57
C ASN A 90 5.75 -6.56 4.28
N CYS A 91 5.53 -5.40 4.89
CA CYS A 91 6.54 -4.68 5.64
C CYS A 91 5.98 -3.96 6.86
N VAL A 92 6.88 -3.60 7.77
CA VAL A 92 6.63 -2.68 8.88
C VAL A 92 7.58 -1.50 8.79
N ARG A 93 7.06 -0.28 8.97
CA ARG A 93 7.86 0.89 9.34
C ARG A 93 7.96 0.94 10.86
N LEU A 94 9.07 0.40 11.39
CA LEU A 94 9.29 0.23 12.82
C LEU A 94 10.03 1.47 13.35
N THR A 95 9.33 2.21 14.18
CA THR A 95 9.79 3.51 14.69
C THR A 95 10.77 3.34 15.84
N TRP A 96 11.77 4.22 15.95
CA TRP A 96 12.72 4.22 17.08
C TRP A 96 13.16 5.63 17.49
N PRO A 97 13.44 5.85 18.80
CA PRO A 97 13.94 7.13 19.28
C PRO A 97 15.48 7.15 19.26
N LEU A 98 16.09 8.28 18.89
CA LEU A 98 17.55 8.41 18.79
C LEU A 98 18.29 8.00 20.07
N PHE A 99 17.73 8.35 21.22
CA PHE A 99 18.37 8.10 22.51
C PHE A 99 18.45 6.62 22.87
N LEU A 100 17.62 5.74 22.29
CA LEU A 100 17.77 4.29 22.46
C LEU A 100 19.15 3.81 21.98
N PHE A 101 19.69 4.44 20.93
CA PHE A 101 20.96 4.04 20.34
C PHE A 101 22.13 4.92 20.79
N THR A 102 21.87 6.08 21.38
CA THR A 102 22.93 7.07 21.70
C THR A 102 23.10 7.37 23.19
N ASN A 103 22.20 6.89 24.05
CA ASN A 103 22.30 6.99 25.50
C ASN A 103 22.40 5.58 26.11
N ASP A 104 23.61 5.18 26.50
CA ASP A 104 23.86 3.81 27.01
C ASP A 104 23.15 3.54 28.35
N THR A 105 22.93 4.56 29.18
CA THR A 105 22.13 4.43 30.41
C THR A 105 20.68 4.10 30.07
N LEU A 106 20.08 4.79 29.11
CA LEU A 106 18.72 4.46 28.65
C LEU A 106 18.70 3.09 27.98
N ALA A 107 19.65 2.79 27.10
CA ALA A 107 19.68 1.53 26.36
C ALA A 107 19.77 0.30 27.28
N SER A 108 20.42 0.44 28.44
CA SER A 108 20.71 -0.66 29.37
C SER A 108 19.65 -0.92 30.43
N ILE A 109 18.72 0.01 30.69
CA ILE A 109 17.60 -0.31 31.60
C ILE A 109 16.74 -1.43 31.01
N THR A 110 16.18 -2.28 31.87
CA THR A 110 15.31 -3.36 31.40
C THR A 110 13.93 -2.84 31.02
N VAL A 111 13.20 -3.58 30.19
CA VAL A 111 11.79 -3.33 29.89
C VAL A 111 11.00 -3.20 31.20
N ARG A 112 11.15 -4.14 32.13
CA ARG A 112 10.51 -4.08 33.44
C ARG A 112 10.82 -2.79 34.18
N GLN A 113 12.06 -2.34 34.19
CA GLN A 113 12.45 -1.11 34.89
C GLN A 113 11.85 0.13 34.23
N SER A 114 11.86 0.21 32.88
CA SER A 114 11.23 1.29 32.12
C SER A 114 9.75 1.43 32.48
N PHE A 115 9.01 0.30 32.52
CA PHE A 115 7.60 0.29 32.89
C PHE A 115 7.36 0.63 34.37
N LYS A 116 8.22 0.16 35.29
CA LYS A 116 8.15 0.52 36.72
C LYS A 116 8.34 2.02 36.95
N ASN A 117 9.28 2.64 36.24
CA ASN A 117 9.57 4.07 36.34
C ASN A 117 8.35 4.94 35.95
N LEU A 118 7.46 4.39 35.11
CA LEU A 118 6.24 5.04 34.63
C LEU A 118 4.97 4.55 35.35
N GLY A 119 5.09 3.69 36.38
CA GLY A 119 3.96 3.17 37.14
C GLY A 119 3.07 2.17 36.40
N LEU A 120 3.55 1.56 35.31
CA LEU A 120 2.77 0.70 34.41
C LEU A 120 2.69 -0.76 34.90
N VAL A 121 2.24 -0.98 36.12
CA VAL A 121 2.26 -2.30 36.81
C VAL A 121 1.43 -3.36 36.06
N GLU A 122 0.24 -3.01 35.57
CA GLU A 122 -0.61 -3.95 34.82
C GLU A 122 0.02 -4.39 33.49
N SER A 123 0.66 -3.45 32.78
CA SER A 123 1.37 -3.75 31.54
C SER A 123 2.58 -4.67 31.75
N ILE A 124 3.25 -4.59 32.91
CA ILE A 124 4.30 -5.54 33.29
C ILE A 124 3.72 -6.95 33.39
N ALA A 125 2.59 -7.14 34.09
CA ALA A 125 1.95 -8.45 34.20
C ALA A 125 1.55 -9.01 32.83
N GLY A 126 0.97 -8.16 31.97
CA GLY A 126 0.63 -8.55 30.59
C GLY A 126 1.85 -8.95 29.75
N LEU A 127 2.96 -8.20 29.85
CA LEU A 127 4.22 -8.54 29.19
C LEU A 127 4.82 -9.85 29.73
N GLN A 128 4.73 -10.11 31.03
CA GLN A 128 5.20 -11.37 31.61
C GLN A 128 4.39 -12.56 31.10
N ALA A 129 3.08 -12.40 30.91
CA ALA A 129 2.22 -13.46 30.39
C ALA A 129 2.46 -13.72 28.90
N ASN A 130 2.55 -12.65 28.10
CA ASN A 130 2.59 -12.74 26.64
C ASN A 130 4.00 -12.83 26.06
N ASN A 131 4.99 -12.21 26.70
CA ASN A 131 6.37 -12.10 26.23
C ASN A 131 7.39 -12.26 27.38
N PRO A 132 7.39 -13.40 28.12
CA PRO A 132 8.28 -13.63 29.26
C PRO A 132 9.77 -13.56 28.90
N SER A 133 10.14 -13.82 27.65
CA SER A 133 11.51 -13.72 27.16
C SER A 133 12.00 -12.28 26.91
N ILE A 134 11.09 -11.29 26.89
CA ILE A 134 11.40 -9.89 26.56
C ILE A 134 11.41 -8.99 27.80
N ILE A 135 10.53 -9.24 28.79
CA ILE A 135 10.28 -8.34 29.92
C ILE A 135 11.52 -7.98 30.76
N ASP A 136 12.51 -8.84 30.82
CA ASP A 136 13.75 -8.60 31.57
C ASP A 136 14.97 -8.29 30.69
N LEU A 137 14.76 -8.16 29.36
CA LEU A 137 15.79 -7.65 28.45
C LEU A 137 16.01 -6.16 28.65
N SER A 138 17.21 -5.69 28.34
CA SER A 138 17.48 -4.26 28.14
C SER A 138 16.63 -3.70 27.00
N LEU A 139 16.32 -2.41 27.02
CA LEU A 139 15.51 -1.77 25.97
C LEU A 139 16.08 -1.99 24.56
N ILE A 140 17.41 -1.93 24.42
CA ILE A 140 18.06 -2.19 23.12
C ILE A 140 17.88 -3.64 22.67
N ASN A 141 18.00 -4.60 23.58
CA ASN A 141 17.81 -6.02 23.27
C ASN A 141 16.34 -6.35 23.01
N ALA A 142 15.40 -5.66 23.66
CA ALA A 142 13.97 -5.80 23.39
C ALA A 142 13.63 -5.31 21.97
N TYR A 143 14.20 -4.17 21.53
CA TYR A 143 14.05 -3.71 20.15
C TYR A 143 14.62 -4.72 19.13
N GLN A 144 15.80 -5.29 19.41
CA GLN A 144 16.37 -6.36 18.60
C GLN A 144 15.49 -7.62 18.56
N ALA A 145 14.85 -8.00 19.67
CA ALA A 145 13.94 -9.14 19.73
C ALA A 145 12.70 -8.92 18.84
N VAL A 146 12.15 -7.71 18.79
CA VAL A 146 11.05 -7.36 17.88
C VAL A 146 11.50 -7.44 16.41
N VAL A 147 12.67 -6.88 16.07
CA VAL A 147 13.25 -6.99 14.72
C VAL A 147 13.49 -8.45 14.33
N ALA A 148 13.99 -9.28 15.25
CA ALA A 148 14.21 -10.70 15.01
C ALA A 148 12.90 -11.46 14.79
N SER A 149 11.85 -11.16 15.56
CA SER A 149 10.52 -11.74 15.37
C SER A 149 9.93 -11.40 14.00
N LEU A 150 10.00 -10.13 13.59
CA LEU A 150 9.58 -9.68 12.26
C LEU A 150 10.36 -10.42 11.15
N ALA A 151 11.68 -10.53 11.30
CA ALA A 151 12.54 -11.20 10.34
C ALA A 151 12.23 -12.71 10.23
N ASN A 152 12.05 -13.40 11.36
CA ASN A 152 11.69 -14.82 11.41
C ASN A 152 10.33 -15.11 10.77
N ASN A 153 9.43 -14.12 10.80
CA ASN A 153 8.13 -14.18 10.14
C ASN A 153 8.15 -13.61 8.71
N ASN A 154 9.32 -13.39 8.11
CA ASN A 154 9.50 -12.90 6.74
C ASN A 154 8.85 -11.52 6.47
N VAL A 155 8.68 -10.69 7.49
CA VAL A 155 8.21 -9.30 7.34
C VAL A 155 9.41 -8.41 7.00
N MET A 156 9.32 -7.62 5.94
CA MET A 156 10.34 -6.60 5.63
C MET A 156 10.26 -5.44 6.63
N ILE A 157 11.38 -4.80 6.92
CA ILE A 157 11.49 -3.81 7.99
C ILE A 157 12.12 -2.53 7.44
N VAL A 158 11.38 -1.44 7.56
CA VAL A 158 11.85 -0.07 7.39
C VAL A 158 12.11 0.50 8.78
N LEU A 159 13.37 0.72 9.14
CA LEU A 159 13.72 1.30 10.45
C LEU A 159 13.60 2.82 10.37
N ASP A 160 12.68 3.40 11.15
CA ASP A 160 12.39 4.82 11.11
C ASP A 160 12.87 5.58 12.34
N ASN A 161 13.75 6.58 12.15
CA ASN A 161 14.06 7.49 13.24
C ASN A 161 12.93 8.50 13.46
N GLN A 162 11.94 8.12 14.27
CA GLN A 162 10.77 8.96 14.48
C GLN A 162 11.08 10.24 15.29
N ILE A 163 11.87 10.11 16.35
CA ILE A 163 12.13 11.20 17.29
C ILE A 163 13.50 11.05 17.93
N SER A 164 13.98 12.07 18.65
CA SER A 164 15.23 11.94 19.40
C SER A 164 15.02 11.46 20.83
N LYS A 165 14.31 12.28 21.62
CA LYS A 165 13.91 11.92 22.99
C LYS A 165 12.63 11.07 22.93
N PRO A 166 12.56 9.92 23.61
CA PRO A 166 11.35 9.10 23.64
C PRO A 166 10.12 9.90 24.07
N GLY A 167 9.00 9.70 23.38
CA GLY A 167 7.75 10.43 23.63
C GLY A 167 6.87 10.59 22.40
N TRP A 168 5.71 11.24 22.59
CA TRP A 168 4.78 11.56 21.51
C TRP A 168 5.22 12.82 20.74
N CYS A 169 4.97 12.83 19.43
CA CYS A 169 5.21 13.94 18.52
C CYS A 169 3.87 14.31 17.83
N CYS A 170 3.72 15.31 16.98
CA CYS A 170 4.74 16.09 16.30
C CYS A 170 4.27 17.55 16.30
N SER A 171 4.64 18.33 17.33
CA SER A 171 4.31 19.76 17.38
C SER A 171 5.46 20.60 16.80
N ASN A 172 5.22 21.87 16.51
CA ASN A 172 6.28 22.80 16.10
C ASN A 172 7.29 23.12 17.23
N SER A 173 7.01 22.71 18.46
CA SER A 173 7.74 23.13 19.67
C SER A 173 8.12 21.98 20.61
N ASP A 174 8.03 20.74 20.16
CA ASP A 174 8.41 19.56 20.96
C ASP A 174 9.92 19.35 21.11
N GLY A 175 10.74 20.26 20.56
CA GLY A 175 12.20 20.22 20.64
C GLY A 175 12.85 19.12 19.80
N ASN A 176 12.10 18.49 18.87
CA ASN A 176 12.59 17.44 17.98
C ASN A 176 12.42 17.75 16.48
N GLY A 177 11.80 18.88 16.12
CA GLY A 177 11.34 19.16 14.76
C GLY A 177 12.44 19.33 13.71
N PHE A 178 13.57 19.95 14.05
CA PHE A 178 14.65 20.19 13.10
C PHE A 178 16.05 20.15 13.72
N PHE A 179 17.08 20.05 12.89
CA PHE A 179 18.48 20.05 13.32
C PHE A 179 18.78 21.26 14.20
N GLY A 180 19.42 21.02 15.35
CA GLY A 180 19.73 22.06 16.34
C GLY A 180 18.58 22.39 17.30
N ASP A 181 17.45 21.66 17.23
CA ASP A 181 16.48 21.67 18.32
C ASP A 181 17.01 21.03 19.59
N GLN A 182 16.34 21.33 20.72
CA GLN A 182 16.77 20.96 22.07
C GLN A 182 17.21 19.49 22.19
N TYR A 183 16.50 18.59 21.52
CA TYR A 183 16.77 17.15 21.54
C TYR A 183 17.36 16.63 20.22
N PHE A 184 17.51 17.46 19.19
CA PHE A 184 17.95 17.03 17.87
C PHE A 184 19.32 17.61 17.49
N ASN A 185 20.36 17.01 18.09
CA ASN A 185 21.75 17.27 17.71
C ASN A 185 22.11 16.46 16.44
N PRO A 186 22.57 17.10 15.35
CA PRO A 186 22.85 16.43 14.08
C PRO A 186 24.03 15.43 14.15
N ASP A 187 25.08 15.73 14.91
CA ASP A 187 26.23 14.84 15.03
C ASP A 187 25.87 13.58 15.83
N LEU A 188 25.06 13.74 16.88
CA LEU A 188 24.51 12.63 17.64
C LEU A 188 23.57 11.78 16.78
N TRP A 189 22.75 12.42 15.94
CA TRP A 189 21.85 11.74 15.01
C TRP A 189 22.60 10.90 13.97
N ILE A 190 23.65 11.44 13.35
CA ILE A 190 24.51 10.68 12.43
C ILE A 190 25.13 9.46 13.13
N LYS A 191 25.59 9.61 14.38
CA LYS A 191 26.11 8.49 15.18
C LYS A 191 25.04 7.43 15.44
N GLY A 192 23.82 7.86 15.78
CA GLY A 192 22.68 6.96 15.99
C GLY A 192 22.31 6.19 14.72
N LEU A 193 22.16 6.89 13.59
CA LEU A 193 21.93 6.27 12.28
C LEU A 193 23.00 5.23 11.94
N THR A 194 24.27 5.59 12.11
CA THR A 194 25.40 4.67 11.87
C THR A 194 25.32 3.43 12.75
N LYS A 195 24.99 3.58 14.04
CA LYS A 195 24.85 2.47 14.99
C LYS A 195 23.70 1.54 14.60
N VAL A 196 22.54 2.09 14.24
CA VAL A 196 21.38 1.31 13.77
C VAL A 196 21.71 0.55 12.49
N ALA A 197 22.27 1.24 11.49
CA ALA A 197 22.68 0.63 10.22
C ALA A 197 23.67 -0.53 10.44
N THR A 198 24.68 -0.32 11.29
CA THR A 198 25.69 -1.33 11.63
C THR A 198 25.07 -2.52 12.37
N MET A 199 24.23 -2.25 13.36
CA MET A 199 23.60 -3.28 14.20
C MET A 199 22.76 -4.25 13.38
N PHE A 200 22.04 -3.75 12.37
CA PHE A 200 21.13 -4.57 11.57
C PHE A 200 21.69 -4.98 10.20
N LYS A 201 22.98 -4.76 9.95
CA LYS A 201 23.64 -5.12 8.67
C LYS A 201 23.48 -6.59 8.27
N GLY A 202 23.46 -7.49 9.25
CA GLY A 202 23.26 -8.93 9.03
C GLY A 202 21.80 -9.37 8.95
N THR A 203 20.84 -8.49 9.25
CA THR A 203 19.40 -8.82 9.25
C THR A 203 18.83 -8.52 7.88
N LYS A 204 18.73 -9.54 7.02
CA LYS A 204 18.31 -9.38 5.61
C LYS A 204 16.92 -8.74 5.43
N ASN A 205 16.02 -8.95 6.39
CA ASN A 205 14.68 -8.37 6.39
C ASN A 205 14.66 -6.86 6.69
N VAL A 206 15.74 -6.29 7.23
CA VAL A 206 15.89 -4.84 7.30
C VAL A 206 16.28 -4.36 5.91
N VAL A 207 15.29 -3.83 5.20
CA VAL A 207 15.40 -3.47 3.78
C VAL A 207 15.60 -1.98 3.56
N ALA A 208 15.24 -1.14 4.54
CA ALA A 208 15.36 0.31 4.42
C ALA A 208 15.56 1.00 5.77
N MET A 209 16.10 2.21 5.72
CA MET A 209 16.14 3.14 6.84
C MET A 209 15.53 4.49 6.44
N SER A 210 14.48 4.89 7.16
CA SER A 210 13.93 6.25 7.14
C SER A 210 14.76 7.13 8.08
N LEU A 211 15.40 8.15 7.51
CA LEU A 211 16.45 8.87 8.20
C LEU A 211 15.94 9.75 9.34
N ARG A 212 14.78 10.40 9.16
CA ARG A 212 14.17 11.26 10.18
C ARG A 212 12.72 11.56 9.84
N ASN A 213 11.82 11.35 10.78
CA ASN A 213 10.41 11.68 10.62
C ASN A 213 10.10 13.19 10.73
N GLU A 214 9.33 13.71 9.78
CA GLU A 214 8.65 15.00 9.80
C GLU A 214 9.55 16.19 10.18
N LEU A 215 10.57 16.50 9.36
CA LEU A 215 11.36 17.72 9.57
C LEU A 215 10.44 18.94 9.49
N ARG A 216 10.43 19.76 10.54
CA ARG A 216 9.41 20.80 10.77
C ARG A 216 9.86 21.87 11.75
N GLY A 217 9.00 22.87 11.95
CA GLY A 217 9.15 23.88 12.99
C GLY A 217 9.95 25.11 12.54
N PRO A 218 10.12 26.10 13.42
CA PRO A 218 10.59 27.43 13.05
C PRO A 218 12.06 27.50 12.64
N LYS A 219 12.89 26.49 12.97
CA LYS A 219 14.31 26.44 12.59
C LYS A 219 14.55 25.82 11.22
N GLN A 220 13.52 25.21 10.62
CA GLN A 220 13.69 24.45 9.38
C GLN A 220 14.22 25.35 8.27
N ASN A 221 15.21 24.87 7.54
CA ASN A 221 15.79 25.56 6.40
C ASN A 221 16.43 24.58 5.42
N VAL A 222 16.46 24.97 4.14
CA VAL A 222 16.95 24.11 3.05
C VAL A 222 18.45 23.87 3.14
N THR A 223 19.24 24.84 3.60
CA THR A 223 20.71 24.74 3.69
C THR A 223 21.14 23.62 4.63
N ASP A 224 20.59 23.61 5.84
CA ASP A 224 20.86 22.58 6.83
C ASP A 224 20.24 21.23 6.45
N TRP A 225 19.07 21.23 5.79
CA TRP A 225 18.51 20.01 5.23
C TRP A 225 19.51 19.34 4.29
N TYR A 226 20.05 20.05 3.29
CA TYR A 226 21.06 19.47 2.37
C TYR A 226 22.30 19.01 3.13
N ARG A 227 22.80 19.84 4.05
CA ARG A 227 24.01 19.56 4.81
C ARG A 227 23.88 18.27 5.62
N TYR A 228 22.79 18.07 6.34
CA TYR A 228 22.67 16.97 7.29
C TYR A 228 22.01 15.74 6.68
N MET A 229 20.97 15.88 5.84
CA MET A 229 20.34 14.72 5.20
C MET A 229 21.31 13.99 4.28
N GLN A 230 22.15 14.70 3.52
CA GLN A 230 23.19 14.04 2.73
C GLN A 230 24.23 13.34 3.62
N LYS A 231 24.68 13.98 4.70
CA LYS A 231 25.63 13.35 5.64
C LYS A 231 25.06 12.10 6.31
N GLY A 232 23.79 12.15 6.73
CA GLY A 232 23.08 10.99 7.30
C GLY A 232 22.95 9.86 6.29
N ALA A 233 22.60 10.19 5.04
CA ALA A 233 22.47 9.23 3.96
C ALA A 233 23.79 8.51 3.65
N GLU A 234 24.88 9.26 3.51
CA GLU A 234 26.23 8.71 3.30
C GLU A 234 26.66 7.83 4.48
N ALA A 235 26.40 8.26 5.71
CA ALA A 235 26.76 7.49 6.90
C ALA A 235 26.01 6.15 6.97
N VAL A 236 24.70 6.14 6.68
CA VAL A 236 23.91 4.91 6.62
C VAL A 236 24.41 3.99 5.51
N HIS A 237 24.61 4.51 4.29
CA HIS A 237 25.05 3.69 3.17
C HIS A 237 26.45 3.10 3.38
N ALA A 238 27.38 3.87 3.94
CA ALA A 238 28.72 3.39 4.29
C ALA A 238 28.68 2.27 5.36
N ALA A 239 27.82 2.40 6.37
CA ALA A 239 27.67 1.38 7.41
C ALA A 239 26.98 0.12 6.87
N ASN A 240 25.90 0.29 6.11
CA ASN A 240 25.07 -0.78 5.57
C ASN A 240 24.62 -0.48 4.13
N PRO A 241 25.39 -0.94 3.12
CA PRO A 241 25.04 -0.69 1.71
C PRO A 241 23.85 -1.54 1.22
N ASN A 242 23.34 -2.46 2.05
CA ASN A 242 22.26 -3.36 1.65
C ASN A 242 20.89 -2.70 1.75
N VAL A 243 20.71 -1.69 2.60
CA VAL A 243 19.43 -1.01 2.82
C VAL A 243 19.19 0.12 1.82
N LEU A 244 17.91 0.35 1.51
CA LEU A 244 17.46 1.61 0.93
C LEU A 244 17.61 2.74 1.95
N VAL A 245 17.91 3.94 1.47
CA VAL A 245 18.01 5.15 2.28
C VAL A 245 16.85 6.07 1.89
N ILE A 246 15.94 6.30 2.84
CA ILE A 246 14.72 7.08 2.62
C ILE A 246 14.92 8.49 3.18
N LEU A 247 14.76 9.51 2.33
CA LEU A 247 14.88 10.92 2.70
C LEU A 247 13.51 11.58 2.83
N SER A 248 13.26 12.12 4.02
CA SER A 248 12.12 12.96 4.37
C SER A 248 12.25 14.40 3.87
N GLY A 249 11.10 15.04 3.65
CA GLY A 249 10.98 16.43 3.23
C GLY A 249 10.92 17.41 4.39
N LEU A 250 10.60 18.66 4.06
CA LEU A 250 10.27 19.71 5.03
C LEU A 250 8.75 19.76 5.27
N ASN A 251 8.34 20.59 6.24
CA ASN A 251 6.94 20.86 6.54
C ASN A 251 6.12 19.60 6.84
N TYR A 252 6.61 18.75 7.76
CA TYR A 252 5.97 17.49 8.12
C TYR A 252 5.96 16.50 6.94
N ASP A 253 7.07 16.42 6.21
CA ASP A 253 7.25 15.55 5.04
C ASP A 253 6.24 15.83 3.92
N LYS A 254 5.86 17.10 3.76
CA LYS A 254 4.92 17.56 2.71
C LYS A 254 5.61 18.27 1.57
N ASP A 255 6.88 18.64 1.74
CA ASP A 255 7.59 19.51 0.81
C ASP A 255 8.99 19.00 0.50
N LEU A 256 9.19 18.62 -0.77
CA LEU A 256 10.47 18.33 -1.41
C LEU A 256 10.73 19.30 -2.56
N SER A 257 9.93 20.36 -2.76
CA SER A 257 9.99 21.22 -3.94
C SER A 257 11.38 21.84 -4.17
N PHE A 258 12.13 22.06 -3.09
CA PHE A 258 13.49 22.60 -3.13
C PHE A 258 14.53 21.65 -3.75
N ILE A 259 14.24 20.36 -3.94
CA ILE A 259 15.14 19.43 -4.66
C ILE A 259 14.90 19.41 -6.17
N LEU A 260 13.79 19.98 -6.66
CA LEU A 260 13.46 20.03 -8.08
C LEU A 260 14.58 20.67 -8.91
N ASN A 261 15.09 21.81 -8.45
CA ASN A 261 16.12 22.60 -9.13
C ASN A 261 17.54 22.35 -8.61
N LYS A 262 17.67 21.60 -7.51
CA LYS A 262 18.96 21.27 -6.89
C LYS A 262 18.91 19.80 -6.42
N PRO A 263 19.22 18.83 -7.28
CA PRO A 263 19.22 17.44 -6.86
C PRO A 263 20.17 17.18 -5.69
N VAL A 264 19.82 16.21 -4.83
CA VAL A 264 20.73 15.75 -3.77
C VAL A 264 22.02 15.18 -4.37
N GLN A 265 23.15 15.45 -3.72
CA GLN A 265 24.45 14.95 -4.14
C GLN A 265 24.89 13.83 -3.20
N LEU A 266 24.77 12.59 -3.68
CA LEU A 266 25.15 11.39 -2.97
C LEU A 266 26.09 10.54 -3.83
N THR A 267 26.93 9.73 -3.20
CA THR A 267 27.81 8.75 -3.84
C THR A 267 27.04 7.57 -4.42
N PHE A 268 25.76 7.43 -4.06
CA PHE A 268 24.84 6.39 -4.51
C PHE A 268 23.47 6.98 -4.88
N THR A 269 22.81 6.38 -5.86
CA THR A 269 21.43 6.75 -6.26
C THR A 269 20.52 5.53 -6.38
N ASN A 270 21.08 4.35 -6.66
CA ASN A 270 20.38 3.07 -6.76
C ASN A 270 19.87 2.50 -5.43
N LYS A 271 19.94 3.27 -4.34
CA LYS A 271 19.37 2.95 -3.02
C LYS A 271 18.50 4.08 -2.48
N LEU A 272 18.36 5.19 -3.22
CA LEU A 272 17.72 6.40 -2.75
C LEU A 272 16.21 6.36 -2.99
N VAL A 273 15.45 6.65 -1.95
CA VAL A 273 13.99 6.79 -1.96
C VAL A 273 13.63 8.12 -1.29
N PHE A 274 12.57 8.78 -1.76
CA PHE A 274 12.00 9.95 -1.08
C PHE A 274 10.69 9.56 -0.42
N GLU A 275 10.33 10.22 0.67
CA GLU A 275 9.08 9.98 1.37
C GLU A 275 8.20 11.22 1.55
N VAL A 276 6.90 10.97 1.69
CA VAL A 276 5.89 11.99 2.03
C VAL A 276 4.86 11.47 3.00
N HIS A 277 4.31 12.39 3.78
CA HIS A 277 3.18 12.14 4.65
C HIS A 277 1.92 12.80 4.10
N TRP A 278 0.79 12.10 4.13
CA TRP A 278 -0.48 12.67 3.69
C TRP A 278 -1.65 12.14 4.51
N TYR A 279 -2.39 13.06 5.14
CA TYR A 279 -3.58 12.75 5.93
C TYR A 279 -4.76 13.64 5.53
N GLY A 280 -5.99 13.19 5.80
CA GLY A 280 -7.21 13.99 5.54
C GLY A 280 -7.21 15.34 6.25
N PHE A 281 -6.63 15.43 7.45
CA PHE A 281 -6.50 16.68 8.20
C PHE A 281 -5.36 17.60 7.72
N SER A 282 -4.54 17.18 6.74
CA SER A 282 -3.43 17.99 6.22
C SER A 282 -3.90 19.31 5.62
N ASN A 283 -5.16 19.37 5.18
CA ASN A 283 -5.85 20.54 4.64
C ASN A 283 -7.03 20.94 5.52
N GLY A 284 -6.91 20.76 6.84
CA GLY A 284 -7.98 21.05 7.79
C GLY A 284 -9.21 20.17 7.56
N LYS A 285 -10.38 20.80 7.44
CA LYS A 285 -11.68 20.12 7.22
C LYS A 285 -12.22 20.26 5.79
N GLU A 286 -11.39 20.65 4.83
CA GLU A 286 -11.83 20.98 3.47
C GLU A 286 -12.57 19.81 2.78
N TRP A 287 -12.22 18.55 3.06
CA TRP A 287 -12.91 17.40 2.47
C TRP A 287 -14.36 17.26 2.96
N GLU A 288 -14.64 17.70 4.18
CA GLU A 288 -15.99 17.73 4.75
C GLU A 288 -16.75 19.00 4.33
N THR A 289 -16.10 20.16 4.41
CA THR A 289 -16.78 21.47 4.30
C THR A 289 -16.82 22.05 2.88
N SER A 290 -16.06 21.50 1.94
CA SER A 290 -15.93 21.99 0.57
C SER A 290 -16.24 20.89 -0.44
N ASN A 291 -16.34 21.25 -1.73
CA ASN A 291 -16.56 20.28 -2.80
C ASN A 291 -15.36 19.30 -2.93
N PRO A 292 -15.52 17.99 -2.67
CA PRO A 292 -14.41 17.03 -2.69
C PRO A 292 -13.71 16.89 -4.04
N ASN A 293 -14.41 17.15 -5.15
CA ASN A 293 -13.82 17.15 -6.49
C ASN A 293 -12.79 18.28 -6.68
N LEU A 294 -13.14 19.49 -6.22
CA LEU A 294 -12.23 20.64 -6.29
C LEU A 294 -11.05 20.46 -5.31
N VAL A 295 -11.35 20.02 -4.09
CA VAL A 295 -10.34 19.75 -3.06
C VAL A 295 -9.35 18.70 -3.53
N CYS A 296 -9.81 17.57 -4.08
CA CYS A 296 -8.93 16.53 -4.61
C CYS A 296 -8.02 17.06 -5.73
N GLY A 297 -8.56 17.82 -6.68
CA GLY A 297 -7.75 18.43 -7.76
C GLY A 297 -6.68 19.39 -7.23
N GLN A 298 -7.05 20.29 -6.32
CA GLN A 298 -6.12 21.26 -5.72
C GLN A 298 -5.04 20.59 -4.86
N VAL A 299 -5.44 19.70 -3.95
CA VAL A 299 -4.53 19.04 -3.01
C VAL A 299 -3.57 18.11 -3.75
N LEU A 300 -4.06 17.33 -4.73
CA LEU A 300 -3.16 16.51 -5.56
C LEU A 300 -2.25 17.37 -6.43
N GLY A 301 -2.72 18.50 -6.96
CA GLY A 301 -1.87 19.44 -7.70
C GLY A 301 -0.69 19.92 -6.85
N ASN A 302 -0.97 20.34 -5.61
CA ASN A 302 0.05 20.75 -4.65
C ASN A 302 1.00 19.61 -4.28
N LEU A 303 0.48 18.42 -3.97
CA LEU A 303 1.28 17.23 -3.65
C LEU A 303 2.21 16.85 -4.80
N MET A 304 1.73 16.89 -6.04
CA MET A 304 2.53 16.57 -7.22
C MET A 304 3.62 17.62 -7.47
N GLY A 305 3.33 18.91 -7.25
CA GLY A 305 4.31 19.98 -7.33
C GLY A 305 5.36 19.95 -6.22
N ASN A 306 4.96 19.54 -5.01
CA ASN A 306 5.84 19.53 -3.84
C ASN A 306 6.70 18.27 -3.73
N ALA A 307 6.22 17.12 -4.21
CA ALA A 307 6.94 15.85 -4.04
C ALA A 307 6.72 14.86 -5.18
N GLY A 308 5.52 14.80 -5.76
CA GLY A 308 5.22 13.84 -6.82
C GLY A 308 6.11 13.94 -8.07
N PHE A 309 6.75 15.08 -8.30
CA PHE A 309 7.69 15.28 -9.41
C PHE A 309 8.90 14.31 -9.37
N VAL A 310 9.28 13.79 -8.20
CA VAL A 310 10.44 12.87 -8.08
C VAL A 310 10.21 11.57 -8.85
N LEU A 311 8.95 11.15 -9.01
CA LEU A 311 8.57 10.00 -9.84
C LEU A 311 8.96 10.22 -11.31
N GLY A 312 8.83 11.45 -11.81
CA GLY A 312 9.25 11.85 -13.16
C GLY A 312 10.77 12.01 -13.31
N GLN A 313 11.47 12.27 -12.21
CA GLN A 313 12.94 12.27 -12.15
C GLN A 313 13.53 10.86 -12.01
N GLY A 314 12.70 9.83 -11.92
CA GLY A 314 13.14 8.45 -11.82
C GLY A 314 13.57 8.03 -10.42
N PHE A 315 12.96 8.59 -9.37
CA PHE A 315 13.12 8.14 -7.98
C PHE A 315 11.80 7.59 -7.42
N PRO A 316 11.83 6.54 -6.56
CA PRO A 316 10.64 6.10 -5.87
C PRO A 316 10.15 7.16 -4.87
N LEU A 317 8.82 7.27 -4.75
CA LEU A 317 8.15 8.09 -3.74
C LEU A 317 7.34 7.16 -2.82
N PHE A 318 7.74 7.10 -1.56
CA PHE A 318 7.13 6.28 -0.52
C PHE A 318 6.18 7.13 0.32
N VAL A 319 4.89 6.79 0.36
CA VAL A 319 3.94 7.45 1.28
C VAL A 319 4.10 6.79 2.65
N SER A 320 5.11 7.21 3.40
CA SER A 320 5.51 6.55 4.65
C SER A 320 4.55 6.76 5.81
N GLU A 321 3.64 7.73 5.70
CA GLU A 321 2.49 7.84 6.58
C GLU A 321 1.25 8.37 5.86
N PHE A 322 0.15 7.62 6.01
CA PHE A 322 -1.21 8.06 5.71
C PHE A 322 -2.17 7.29 6.62
N GLY A 323 -3.39 7.77 6.81
CA GLY A 323 -4.36 7.07 7.63
C GLY A 323 -5.71 7.77 7.70
N VAL A 324 -6.68 7.05 8.25
CA VAL A 324 -8.05 7.52 8.50
C VAL A 324 -8.51 7.05 9.87
N ASP A 325 -9.52 7.72 10.42
CA ASP A 325 -10.26 7.19 11.55
C ASP A 325 -10.96 5.86 11.17
N MET A 326 -10.43 4.75 11.70
CA MET A 326 -10.85 3.40 11.39
C MET A 326 -12.25 3.05 11.93
N ARG A 327 -12.89 3.93 12.72
CA ARG A 327 -14.32 3.80 13.04
C ARG A 327 -15.22 4.03 11.83
N GLY A 328 -14.70 4.67 10.78
CA GLY A 328 -15.44 4.93 9.54
C GLY A 328 -16.47 6.05 9.63
N THR A 329 -16.53 6.79 10.74
CA THR A 329 -17.52 7.86 10.97
C THR A 329 -17.00 9.26 10.62
N ASN A 330 -15.71 9.41 10.31
CA ASN A 330 -15.10 10.70 9.99
C ASN A 330 -15.28 11.02 8.49
N VAL A 331 -16.17 11.95 8.19
CA VAL A 331 -16.50 12.36 6.81
C VAL A 331 -15.28 12.92 6.06
N ASN A 332 -14.46 13.73 6.72
CA ASN A 332 -13.28 14.34 6.12
C ASN A 332 -12.28 13.27 5.67
N ASP A 333 -11.97 12.33 6.56
CA ASP A 333 -11.03 11.24 6.28
C ASP A 333 -11.56 10.28 5.21
N ASN A 334 -12.84 9.92 5.26
CA ASN A 334 -13.47 9.02 4.29
C ASN A 334 -13.41 9.59 2.86
N ARG A 335 -13.68 10.88 2.69
CA ARG A 335 -13.65 11.56 1.39
C ARG A 335 -12.22 11.77 0.89
N TYR A 336 -11.30 12.16 1.78
CA TYR A 336 -9.87 12.20 1.51
C TYR A 336 -9.36 10.86 0.97
N PHE A 337 -9.73 9.76 1.62
CA PHE A 337 -9.22 8.44 1.29
C PHE A 337 -9.65 7.97 -0.10
N ASN A 338 -10.83 8.39 -0.58
CA ASN A 338 -11.24 8.18 -1.98
C ASN A 338 -10.24 8.81 -2.96
N CYS A 339 -9.76 10.02 -2.69
CA CYS A 339 -8.77 10.70 -3.53
C CYS A 339 -7.40 10.02 -3.42
N PHE A 340 -6.97 9.67 -2.21
CA PHE A 340 -5.73 8.92 -1.96
C PHE A 340 -5.69 7.60 -2.73
N MET A 341 -6.74 6.77 -2.62
CA MET A 341 -6.82 5.48 -3.31
C MET A 341 -6.67 5.63 -4.83
N GLY A 342 -7.28 6.66 -5.42
CA GLY A 342 -7.17 6.93 -6.85
C GLY A 342 -5.75 7.31 -7.26
N TRP A 343 -5.08 8.17 -6.49
CA TRP A 343 -3.69 8.58 -6.74
C TRP A 343 -2.70 7.42 -6.54
N ALA A 344 -2.83 6.70 -5.42
CA ALA A 344 -1.97 5.57 -5.09
C ALA A 344 -2.10 4.41 -6.09
N ALA A 345 -3.29 4.19 -6.66
CA ALA A 345 -3.49 3.22 -7.75
C ALA A 345 -2.91 3.71 -9.09
N GLU A 346 -3.17 4.96 -9.48
CA GLU A 346 -2.72 5.55 -10.75
C GLU A 346 -1.19 5.55 -10.87
N TYR A 347 -0.52 5.98 -9.81
CA TYR A 347 0.93 5.96 -9.75
C TYR A 347 1.46 4.65 -9.21
N ASP A 348 0.64 3.75 -8.68
CA ASP A 348 1.09 2.49 -8.07
C ASP A 348 2.21 2.73 -7.04
N LEU A 349 1.92 3.52 -6.01
CA LEU A 349 2.90 4.02 -5.04
C LEU A 349 3.23 2.98 -3.97
N ASP A 350 4.43 3.05 -3.42
CA ASP A 350 4.79 2.34 -2.19
C ASP A 350 4.24 3.13 -0.98
N TRP A 351 3.82 2.46 0.09
CA TRP A 351 3.11 3.12 1.19
C TRP A 351 3.25 2.41 2.55
N ALA A 352 3.05 3.16 3.64
CA ALA A 352 2.94 2.63 5.00
C ALA A 352 1.75 3.25 5.74
N LEU A 353 0.79 2.41 6.12
CA LEU A 353 -0.42 2.84 6.83
C LEU A 353 -0.09 3.18 8.28
N TRP A 354 -0.46 4.38 8.73
CA TRP A 354 -0.45 4.76 10.14
C TRP A 354 -1.82 4.44 10.75
N THR A 355 -1.92 3.47 11.67
CA THR A 355 -0.85 2.67 12.31
C THR A 355 -1.33 1.26 12.68
N LEU A 356 -0.42 0.33 13.01
CA LEU A 356 -0.76 -1.01 13.48
C LEU A 356 -1.46 -0.96 14.85
N ALA A 357 -1.00 -0.05 15.71
CA ALA A 357 -1.37 -0.02 17.12
C ALA A 357 -2.84 0.36 17.35
N GLY A 358 -3.58 -0.48 18.07
CA GLY A 358 -4.95 -0.18 18.49
C GLY A 358 -5.06 0.53 19.85
N SER A 359 -3.99 0.47 20.65
CA SER A 359 -3.86 1.15 21.93
C SER A 359 -2.39 1.41 22.27
N TYR A 360 -2.13 2.32 23.21
CA TYR A 360 -0.78 2.60 23.72
C TYR A 360 -0.63 2.20 25.19
N TYR A 361 0.58 1.79 25.61
CA TYR A 361 0.88 1.63 27.04
C TYR A 361 0.66 2.93 27.79
N LEU A 362 1.23 4.02 27.27
CA LEU A 362 1.16 5.38 27.80
C LEU A 362 1.32 6.35 26.63
N ARG A 363 0.35 7.25 26.45
CA ARG A 363 0.44 8.32 25.45
C ARG A 363 -0.08 9.62 26.04
N GLU A 364 0.81 10.62 26.11
CA GLU A 364 0.50 11.96 26.64
C GLU A 364 -0.13 11.90 28.04
N GLY A 365 0.44 11.06 28.92
CA GLY A 365 -0.04 10.87 30.30
C GLY A 365 -1.25 9.93 30.45
N VAL A 366 -1.82 9.42 29.35
CA VAL A 366 -2.98 8.52 29.38
C VAL A 366 -2.55 7.07 29.18
N VAL A 367 -2.78 6.23 30.19
CA VAL A 367 -2.55 4.79 30.13
C VAL A 367 -3.63 4.12 29.28
N GLY A 368 -3.24 3.19 28.40
CA GLY A 368 -4.21 2.42 27.60
C GLY A 368 -4.99 3.29 26.61
N ARG A 369 -4.44 4.41 26.14
CA ARG A 369 -5.15 5.31 25.22
C ARG A 369 -5.51 4.57 23.93
N ASN A 370 -6.79 4.62 23.55
CA ASN A 370 -7.28 4.02 22.31
C ASN A 370 -6.79 4.81 21.09
N GLU A 371 -6.29 4.10 20.07
CA GLU A 371 -5.85 4.67 18.79
C GLU A 371 -6.92 4.43 17.73
N TYR A 372 -7.66 5.47 17.35
CA TYR A 372 -8.72 5.34 16.36
C TYR A 372 -8.22 5.22 14.92
N TYR A 373 -6.95 5.56 14.65
CA TYR A 373 -6.29 5.30 13.36
C TYR A 373 -5.66 3.90 13.29
N GLY A 374 -5.78 3.11 14.37
CA GLY A 374 -5.20 1.78 14.50
C GLY A 374 -5.92 0.74 13.64
N VAL A 375 -5.15 -0.07 12.91
CA VAL A 375 -5.65 -1.25 12.18
C VAL A 375 -6.25 -2.25 13.16
N LEU A 376 -5.59 -2.47 14.30
CA LEU A 376 -6.07 -3.36 15.34
C LEU A 376 -7.05 -2.66 16.29
N ASP A 377 -7.91 -3.45 16.91
CA ASP A 377 -8.76 -3.03 18.00
C ASP A 377 -7.94 -2.73 19.27
N TRP A 378 -8.59 -2.18 20.30
CA TRP A 378 -7.91 -1.81 21.53
C TRP A 378 -7.23 -2.99 22.24
N ASN A 379 -7.75 -4.22 22.08
CA ASN A 379 -7.18 -5.40 22.70
C ASN A 379 -6.05 -6.04 21.89
N TRP A 380 -5.78 -5.56 20.67
CA TRP A 380 -4.85 -6.16 19.72
C TRP A 380 -5.25 -7.58 19.28
N CYS A 381 -6.54 -7.91 19.35
CA CYS A 381 -7.05 -9.23 18.99
C CYS A 381 -7.62 -9.27 17.58
N ASP A 382 -8.29 -8.18 17.17
CA ASP A 382 -9.07 -8.16 15.93
C ASP A 382 -8.72 -6.95 15.07
N VAL A 383 -8.96 -7.09 13.76
CA VAL A 383 -8.96 -5.95 12.84
C VAL A 383 -10.16 -5.06 13.16
N ARG A 384 -9.92 -3.78 13.44
CA ARG A 384 -10.95 -2.80 13.78
C ARG A 384 -11.96 -2.57 12.65
N ASN A 385 -11.48 -2.56 11.40
CA ASN A 385 -12.30 -2.31 10.22
C ASN A 385 -11.85 -3.17 9.04
N SER A 386 -12.47 -4.35 8.93
CA SER A 386 -12.19 -5.32 7.86
C SER A 386 -12.58 -4.79 6.48
N SER A 387 -13.65 -3.99 6.38
CA SER A 387 -14.08 -3.37 5.12
C SER A 387 -13.04 -2.39 4.60
N PHE A 388 -12.40 -1.61 5.47
CA PHE A 388 -11.29 -0.73 5.09
C PHE A 388 -10.09 -1.53 4.58
N LEU A 389 -9.66 -2.58 5.31
CA LEU A 389 -8.55 -3.41 4.85
C LEU A 389 -8.86 -4.10 3.51
N GLN A 390 -10.08 -4.60 3.32
CA GLN A 390 -10.50 -5.20 2.06
C GLN A 390 -10.39 -4.19 0.90
N ARG A 391 -10.81 -2.93 1.13
CA ARG A 391 -10.69 -1.85 0.16
C ARG A 391 -9.23 -1.50 -0.15
N LEU A 392 -8.36 -1.47 0.86
CA LEU A 392 -6.94 -1.16 0.71
C LEU A 392 -6.17 -2.29 0.00
N SER A 393 -6.64 -3.55 0.10
CA SER A 393 -5.92 -4.74 -0.38
C SER A 393 -5.53 -4.71 -1.86
N VAL A 394 -6.32 -4.01 -2.69
CA VAL A 394 -6.01 -3.81 -4.11
C VAL A 394 -4.65 -3.14 -4.34
N LEU A 395 -4.22 -2.28 -3.39
CA LEU A 395 -2.95 -1.57 -3.39
C LEU A 395 -1.80 -2.35 -2.75
N GLN A 396 -2.03 -3.53 -2.17
CA GLN A 396 -0.97 -4.34 -1.54
C GLN A 396 -0.11 -5.07 -2.58
N SER A 397 -0.63 -5.28 -3.78
CA SER A 397 0.12 -5.81 -4.92
C SER A 397 0.51 -4.69 -5.89
N PRO A 398 1.57 -4.86 -6.72
CA PRO A 398 1.94 -3.90 -7.76
C PRO A 398 1.12 -4.09 -9.05
N PHE A 399 0.42 -3.07 -9.55
CA PHE A 399 -0.31 -3.10 -10.83
C PHE A 399 0.62 -3.19 -12.05
N ARG A 400 1.81 -2.58 -11.95
CA ARG A 400 2.80 -2.52 -13.03
C ARG A 400 4.22 -2.54 -12.49
N GLY A 401 5.21 -2.56 -13.36
CA GLY A 401 6.62 -2.36 -13.00
C GLY A 401 7.52 -3.42 -13.63
N PRO A 402 8.84 -3.20 -13.55
CA PRO A 402 9.81 -4.12 -14.14
C PRO A 402 9.65 -5.52 -13.55
N GLY A 403 9.75 -6.54 -14.39
CA GLY A 403 9.61 -7.94 -13.99
C GLY A 403 8.18 -8.45 -13.81
N TYR A 404 7.16 -7.59 -13.92
CA TYR A 404 5.74 -7.98 -13.94
C TYR A 404 5.14 -7.84 -15.34
N ASP A 405 5.84 -8.32 -16.37
CA ASP A 405 5.33 -8.36 -17.74
C ASP A 405 4.50 -9.62 -18.00
N GLU A 406 3.62 -9.97 -17.04
CA GLU A 406 2.79 -11.18 -17.11
C GLU A 406 1.94 -11.19 -18.39
N ILE A 407 1.40 -10.02 -18.75
CA ILE A 407 0.73 -9.77 -20.02
C ILE A 407 1.09 -8.40 -20.60
N ARG A 408 0.75 -8.20 -21.89
CA ARG A 408 0.96 -6.92 -22.57
C ARG A 408 0.27 -5.77 -21.81
N PRO A 409 0.92 -4.61 -21.65
CA PRO A 409 0.36 -3.44 -20.97
C PRO A 409 -1.07 -3.11 -21.42
N HIS A 410 -1.98 -2.94 -20.47
CA HIS A 410 -3.39 -2.65 -20.68
C HIS A 410 -3.87 -1.67 -19.61
N LYS A 411 -5.14 -1.26 -19.71
CA LYS A 411 -5.80 -0.42 -18.71
C LYS A 411 -6.77 -1.24 -17.87
N VAL A 412 -6.94 -0.86 -16.60
CA VAL A 412 -8.09 -1.25 -15.78
C VAL A 412 -8.84 0.01 -15.35
N ILE A 413 -10.15 -0.10 -15.15
CA ILE A 413 -10.99 1.03 -14.71
C ILE A 413 -11.28 0.81 -13.23
N PHE A 414 -10.53 1.52 -12.39
CA PHE A 414 -10.51 1.40 -10.94
C PHE A 414 -11.50 2.36 -10.29
N HIS A 415 -12.24 1.88 -9.29
CA HIS A 415 -13.21 2.67 -8.52
C HIS A 415 -12.69 2.89 -7.09
N PRO A 416 -12.14 4.08 -6.76
CA PRO A 416 -11.40 4.30 -5.52
C PRO A 416 -12.21 4.10 -4.23
N MET A 417 -13.50 4.40 -4.24
CA MET A 417 -14.37 4.29 -3.06
C MET A 417 -14.56 2.85 -2.60
N THR A 418 -14.51 1.88 -3.51
CA THR A 418 -14.71 0.44 -3.19
C THR A 418 -13.42 -0.36 -3.24
N GLY A 419 -12.36 0.13 -3.90
CA GLY A 419 -11.14 -0.65 -4.10
C GLY A 419 -11.28 -1.72 -5.18
N LEU A 420 -12.34 -1.64 -6.01
CA LEU A 420 -12.66 -2.62 -7.03
C LEU A 420 -12.47 -2.05 -8.44
N CYS A 421 -12.45 -2.91 -9.45
CA CYS A 421 -12.35 -2.53 -10.86
C CYS A 421 -13.57 -3.01 -11.65
N ILE A 422 -13.85 -2.35 -12.79
CA ILE A 422 -14.89 -2.78 -13.71
C ILE A 422 -14.51 -4.14 -14.31
N GLN A 423 -15.43 -5.09 -14.17
CA GLN A 423 -15.36 -6.43 -14.72
C GLN A 423 -16.66 -6.78 -15.46
N ARG A 424 -16.58 -7.82 -16.27
CA ARG A 424 -17.73 -8.43 -16.94
C ARG A 424 -17.88 -9.86 -16.46
N LYS A 425 -19.01 -10.18 -15.83
CA LYS A 425 -19.32 -11.54 -15.39
C LYS A 425 -19.79 -12.43 -16.54
N SER A 426 -20.67 -11.90 -17.38
CA SER A 426 -21.17 -12.60 -18.57
C SER A 426 -21.46 -11.60 -19.69
N PHE A 427 -21.76 -12.09 -20.89
CA PHE A 427 -22.07 -11.23 -22.03
C PHE A 427 -23.44 -10.53 -21.89
N TYR A 428 -24.37 -11.13 -21.15
CA TYR A 428 -25.76 -10.67 -21.04
C TYR A 428 -26.03 -9.87 -19.76
N GLU A 429 -25.13 -9.97 -18.78
CA GLU A 429 -25.24 -9.22 -17.54
C GLU A 429 -24.63 -7.81 -17.66
N PRO A 430 -25.14 -6.85 -16.87
CA PRO A 430 -24.50 -5.56 -16.72
C PRO A 430 -23.03 -5.69 -16.31
N LEU A 431 -22.23 -4.69 -16.67
CA LEU A 431 -20.90 -4.51 -16.09
C LEU A 431 -21.05 -4.27 -14.59
N VAL A 432 -20.14 -4.84 -13.80
CA VAL A 432 -20.15 -4.72 -12.34
C VAL A 432 -18.74 -4.43 -11.84
N LEU A 433 -18.62 -3.98 -10.60
CA LEU A 433 -17.33 -3.95 -9.92
C LEU A 433 -16.94 -5.33 -9.38
N GLY A 434 -15.65 -5.61 -9.34
CA GLY A 434 -15.07 -6.77 -8.67
C GLY A 434 -13.56 -6.68 -8.48
N PRO A 435 -12.92 -7.76 -8.02
CA PRO A 435 -11.48 -7.76 -7.77
C PRO A 435 -10.69 -7.34 -9.01
N CYS A 436 -9.73 -6.44 -8.86
CA CYS A 436 -8.95 -5.95 -10.00
C CYS A 436 -8.09 -7.04 -10.69
N SER A 437 -7.83 -8.16 -10.02
CA SER A 437 -7.24 -9.37 -10.60
C SER A 437 -8.13 -10.07 -11.63
N GLU A 438 -9.42 -9.74 -11.64
CA GLU A 438 -10.44 -10.28 -12.56
C GLU A 438 -10.99 -9.20 -13.50
N ALA A 439 -10.40 -7.99 -13.45
CA ALA A 439 -10.81 -6.87 -14.29
C ALA A 439 -10.66 -7.20 -15.78
N GLU A 440 -11.50 -6.57 -16.59
CA GLU A 440 -11.33 -6.61 -18.03
C GLU A 440 -10.05 -5.86 -18.43
N ALA A 441 -9.38 -6.36 -19.47
CA ALA A 441 -8.22 -5.69 -20.03
C ALA A 441 -8.72 -4.61 -21.01
N TRP A 442 -8.65 -3.34 -20.62
CA TRP A 442 -9.14 -2.22 -21.43
C TRP A 442 -8.03 -1.57 -22.26
N THR A 443 -8.43 -0.86 -23.30
CA THR A 443 -7.64 0.14 -24.03
C THR A 443 -8.39 1.45 -24.04
N TYR A 444 -7.70 2.55 -23.74
CA TYR A 444 -8.23 3.91 -23.85
C TYR A 444 -7.52 4.64 -24.98
N THR A 445 -8.25 4.94 -26.05
CA THR A 445 -7.67 5.47 -27.29
C THR A 445 -7.57 7.00 -27.29
N SER A 446 -6.73 7.56 -28.17
CA SER A 446 -6.66 9.02 -28.38
C SER A 446 -7.98 9.65 -28.83
N ARG A 447 -8.89 8.85 -29.40
CA ARG A 447 -10.28 9.21 -29.73
C ARG A 447 -11.23 9.05 -28.54
N LYS A 448 -10.70 9.03 -27.31
CA LYS A 448 -11.49 8.98 -26.06
C LYS A 448 -12.45 7.80 -26.00
N THR A 449 -12.07 6.66 -26.59
CA THR A 449 -12.91 5.46 -26.63
C THR A 449 -12.30 4.39 -25.73
N ILE A 450 -13.10 3.85 -24.82
CA ILE A 450 -12.74 2.76 -23.92
C ILE A 450 -13.20 1.44 -24.57
N THR A 451 -12.26 0.55 -24.86
CA THR A 451 -12.49 -0.71 -25.57
C THR A 451 -11.92 -1.89 -24.81
N ILE A 452 -12.56 -3.06 -24.90
CA ILE A 452 -11.97 -4.30 -24.38
C ILE A 452 -10.87 -4.74 -25.36
N LYS A 453 -9.65 -4.84 -24.84
CA LYS A 453 -8.44 -5.15 -25.60
C LYS A 453 -8.59 -6.48 -26.33
N GLY A 454 -8.32 -6.47 -27.63
CA GLY A 454 -8.45 -7.66 -28.50
C GLY A 454 -9.87 -7.96 -28.98
N THR A 455 -10.84 -7.05 -28.74
CA THR A 455 -12.22 -7.19 -29.21
C THR A 455 -12.70 -5.90 -29.90
N TYR A 456 -13.91 -5.94 -30.46
CA TYR A 456 -14.60 -4.77 -31.00
C TYR A 456 -15.52 -4.06 -29.99
N PHE A 457 -15.57 -4.54 -28.75
CA PHE A 457 -16.47 -4.00 -27.75
C PHE A 457 -15.95 -2.69 -27.16
N CYS A 458 -16.78 -1.66 -27.15
CA CYS A 458 -16.56 -0.41 -26.43
C CYS A 458 -17.64 -0.17 -25.38
N LEU A 459 -17.24 0.55 -24.33
CA LEU A 459 -18.15 1.04 -23.32
C LEU A 459 -19.07 2.11 -23.92
N GLN A 460 -20.38 1.98 -23.70
CA GLN A 460 -21.39 2.91 -24.17
C GLN A 460 -22.33 3.34 -23.05
N ALA A 461 -22.62 4.63 -23.00
CA ALA A 461 -23.75 5.17 -22.26
C ALA A 461 -25.04 4.89 -23.03
N VAL A 462 -26.12 4.55 -22.31
CA VAL A 462 -27.42 4.23 -22.91
C VAL A 462 -28.37 5.39 -22.66
N GLU A 463 -28.80 5.54 -21.42
CA GLU A 463 -29.69 6.59 -20.95
C GLU A 463 -29.35 6.94 -19.50
N LEU A 464 -29.93 8.03 -19.01
CA LEU A 464 -29.82 8.44 -17.61
C LEU A 464 -30.44 7.38 -16.69
N GLY A 465 -29.68 6.92 -15.70
CA GLY A 465 -30.11 5.92 -14.71
C GLY A 465 -30.02 4.47 -15.16
N LEU A 466 -29.65 4.20 -16.42
CA LEU A 466 -29.54 2.83 -16.93
C LEU A 466 -28.11 2.29 -16.86
N PRO A 467 -27.93 0.95 -16.87
CA PRO A 467 -26.61 0.32 -16.95
C PRO A 467 -25.83 0.75 -18.20
N ALA A 468 -24.53 1.02 -18.01
CA ALA A 468 -23.62 1.15 -19.14
C ALA A 468 -23.45 -0.22 -19.82
N LYS A 469 -23.36 -0.23 -21.15
CA LYS A 469 -23.28 -1.47 -21.93
C LYS A 469 -22.02 -1.56 -22.77
N LEU A 470 -21.78 -2.75 -23.30
CA LEU A 470 -20.78 -2.97 -24.34
C LEU A 470 -21.46 -2.98 -25.71
N GLY A 471 -21.05 -2.09 -26.60
CA GLY A 471 -21.48 -2.06 -27.99
C GLY A 471 -20.34 -2.30 -28.96
N VAL A 472 -20.67 -2.54 -30.23
CA VAL A 472 -19.69 -2.72 -31.31
C VAL A 472 -19.53 -1.48 -32.20
N ILE A 473 -20.47 -0.52 -32.10
CA ILE A 473 -20.42 0.73 -32.87
C ILE A 473 -19.83 1.84 -32.00
N CYS A 474 -18.52 2.06 -32.14
CA CYS A 474 -17.74 2.95 -31.26
C CYS A 474 -17.49 4.34 -31.87
N SER A 475 -18.31 4.74 -32.84
CA SER A 475 -18.21 6.04 -33.53
C SER A 475 -19.09 7.11 -32.92
N TYR A 476 -20.17 6.73 -32.21
CA TYR A 476 -21.16 7.66 -31.67
C TYR A 476 -20.69 8.37 -30.40
N ALA A 477 -21.33 9.50 -30.08
CA ALA A 477 -21.01 10.34 -28.93
C ALA A 477 -21.10 9.58 -27.60
N ASN A 478 -22.08 8.67 -27.47
CA ASN A 478 -22.30 7.84 -26.28
C ASN A 478 -21.23 6.75 -26.05
N SER A 479 -20.29 6.59 -26.99
CA SER A 479 -19.11 5.72 -26.85
C SER A 479 -17.82 6.50 -26.55
N LYS A 480 -17.90 7.83 -26.44
CA LYS A 480 -16.78 8.71 -26.11
C LYS A 480 -16.82 9.01 -24.62
N TRP A 481 -15.70 8.76 -23.94
CA TRP A 481 -15.55 8.89 -22.50
C TRP A 481 -14.41 9.85 -22.20
N GLU A 482 -14.72 10.92 -21.48
CA GLU A 482 -13.78 11.98 -21.13
C GLU A 482 -13.58 12.09 -19.63
N THR A 483 -12.35 12.37 -19.20
CA THR A 483 -12.05 12.77 -17.82
C THR A 483 -12.25 14.28 -17.67
N ILE A 484 -13.39 14.71 -17.12
CA ILE A 484 -13.81 16.13 -17.20
C ILE A 484 -13.63 16.96 -15.92
N SER A 485 -13.34 16.33 -14.78
CA SER A 485 -13.35 16.99 -13.47
C SER A 485 -11.95 17.39 -12.98
N GLU A 486 -11.86 18.31 -12.01
CA GLU A 486 -10.60 18.73 -11.38
C GLU A 486 -9.81 17.56 -10.77
N SER A 487 -10.49 16.62 -10.11
CA SER A 487 -9.91 15.36 -9.63
C SER A 487 -9.45 14.40 -10.75
N LYS A 488 -9.90 14.64 -11.99
CA LYS A 488 -9.75 13.75 -13.16
C LYS A 488 -10.29 12.34 -12.89
N MET A 489 -11.39 12.23 -12.14
CA MET A 489 -12.03 10.97 -11.76
C MET A 489 -13.46 10.82 -12.28
N HIS A 490 -14.06 11.84 -12.87
CA HIS A 490 -15.36 11.67 -13.55
C HIS A 490 -15.14 11.24 -14.99
N LEU A 491 -15.57 10.01 -15.33
CA LEU A 491 -15.63 9.53 -16.71
C LEU A 491 -17.00 9.86 -17.30
N SER A 492 -17.04 10.85 -18.21
CA SER A 492 -18.27 11.40 -18.78
C SER A 492 -18.46 11.02 -20.25
N SER A 493 -19.71 10.80 -20.65
CA SER A 493 -20.13 10.58 -22.04
C SER A 493 -21.37 11.41 -22.38
N ASN A 494 -21.68 11.55 -23.67
CA ASN A 494 -22.85 12.28 -24.16
C ASN A 494 -23.89 11.29 -24.74
N LEU A 495 -25.13 11.40 -24.29
CA LEU A 495 -26.25 10.63 -24.79
C LEU A 495 -26.74 11.15 -26.15
N GLU A 496 -27.60 10.38 -26.81
CA GLU A 496 -28.16 10.72 -28.13
C GLU A 496 -29.03 11.99 -28.10
N ASP A 497 -29.66 12.26 -26.95
CA ASP A 497 -30.44 13.49 -26.70
C ASP A 497 -29.56 14.74 -26.44
N GLY A 498 -28.23 14.59 -26.45
CA GLY A 498 -27.26 15.65 -26.21
C GLY A 498 -26.94 15.90 -24.74
N SER A 499 -27.58 15.21 -23.80
CA SER A 499 -27.27 15.32 -22.37
C SER A 499 -25.95 14.63 -22.02
N SER A 500 -25.25 15.13 -20.99
CA SER A 500 -24.01 14.52 -20.51
C SER A 500 -24.25 13.70 -19.24
N VAL A 501 -23.65 12.51 -19.18
CA VAL A 501 -23.72 11.60 -18.04
C VAL A 501 -22.32 11.17 -17.60
N CYS A 502 -22.17 10.82 -16.33
CA CYS A 502 -20.98 10.23 -15.76
C CYS A 502 -21.21 8.75 -15.43
N LEU A 503 -20.15 7.94 -15.47
CA LEU A 503 -20.18 6.62 -14.82
C LEU A 503 -20.47 6.78 -13.33
N ASP A 504 -21.31 5.88 -12.82
CA ASP A 504 -21.70 5.77 -11.43
C ASP A 504 -21.85 4.28 -11.08
N ILE A 505 -22.03 3.98 -9.80
CA ILE A 505 -22.42 2.65 -9.32
C ILE A 505 -23.76 2.68 -8.60
N ASP A 506 -24.54 1.62 -8.79
CA ASP A 506 -25.74 1.38 -7.99
C ASP A 506 -25.41 0.63 -6.68
N SER A 507 -26.43 0.33 -5.87
CA SER A 507 -26.28 -0.39 -4.60
C SER A 507 -25.78 -1.84 -4.75
N ASN A 508 -25.87 -2.42 -5.95
CA ASN A 508 -25.37 -3.76 -6.27
C ASN A 508 -23.97 -3.72 -6.91
N HIS A 509 -23.34 -2.54 -6.95
CA HIS A 509 -22.09 -2.27 -7.65
C HIS A 509 -22.16 -2.52 -9.17
N SER A 510 -23.34 -2.43 -9.78
CA SER A 510 -23.48 -2.40 -11.24
C SER A 510 -23.03 -1.05 -11.78
N ILE A 511 -22.40 -1.05 -12.95
CA ILE A 511 -21.96 0.17 -13.63
C ILE A 511 -23.15 0.79 -14.35
N VAL A 512 -23.54 1.98 -13.92
CA VAL A 512 -24.66 2.74 -14.47
C VAL A 512 -24.17 4.12 -14.94
N THR A 513 -25.02 4.84 -15.68
CA THR A 513 -24.76 6.23 -16.05
C THR A 513 -25.74 7.17 -15.37
N PHE A 514 -25.25 8.24 -14.73
CA PHE A 514 -26.10 9.20 -14.03
C PHE A 514 -25.63 10.64 -14.28
N ALA A 515 -26.43 11.62 -13.86
CA ALA A 515 -26.02 13.02 -13.87
C ALA A 515 -24.74 13.20 -13.03
N CYS A 516 -23.77 13.94 -13.56
CA CYS A 516 -22.48 14.11 -12.93
C CYS A 516 -22.58 14.90 -11.61
N LYS A 517 -22.07 14.32 -10.52
CA LYS A 517 -22.03 14.91 -9.17
C LYS A 517 -20.84 15.86 -9.06
N CYS A 518 -20.94 16.86 -8.18
CA CYS A 518 -19.82 17.70 -7.77
C CYS A 518 -19.00 18.42 -8.86
N LEU A 519 -19.56 18.65 -10.06
CA LEU A 519 -18.88 19.44 -11.09
C LEU A 519 -18.98 20.96 -10.86
N HIS A 520 -19.98 21.41 -10.10
CA HIS A 520 -20.19 22.82 -9.76
C HIS A 520 -19.72 23.12 -8.33
N ARG A 521 -19.58 24.40 -7.97
CA ARG A 521 -19.03 24.86 -6.66
C ARG A 521 -19.89 24.56 -5.41
N ASN A 522 -20.84 23.63 -5.49
CA ASN A 522 -21.65 23.23 -4.33
C ASN A 522 -20.78 22.44 -3.32
N SER A 523 -20.73 22.88 -2.07
CA SER A 523 -19.98 22.24 -0.98
C SER A 523 -20.67 21.04 -0.34
N THR A 524 -21.96 20.79 -0.63
CA THR A 524 -22.76 19.73 0.03
C THR A 524 -22.82 18.40 -0.71
N CYS A 525 -21.99 18.20 -1.73
CA CYS A 525 -22.07 17.04 -2.62
C CYS A 525 -21.04 15.95 -2.24
N ASP A 526 -21.27 14.72 -2.71
CA ASP A 526 -20.30 13.61 -2.63
C ASP A 526 -20.15 12.93 -4.00
N PRO A 527 -18.95 12.93 -4.60
CA PRO A 527 -18.73 12.32 -5.91
C PRO A 527 -18.21 10.87 -5.83
N GLY A 528 -18.07 10.29 -4.63
CA GLY A 528 -17.32 9.05 -4.41
C GLY A 528 -17.76 7.87 -5.28
N SER A 529 -19.06 7.72 -5.53
CA SER A 529 -19.63 6.65 -6.37
C SER A 529 -19.40 6.86 -7.88
N GLN A 530 -19.04 8.08 -8.29
CA GLN A 530 -18.76 8.45 -9.68
C GLN A 530 -17.27 8.61 -9.99
N TRP A 531 -16.42 8.37 -8.99
CA TRP A 531 -14.98 8.44 -9.18
C TRP A 531 -14.45 7.13 -9.76
N PHE A 532 -13.90 7.23 -10.96
CA PHE A 532 -13.22 6.15 -11.66
C PHE A 532 -11.87 6.64 -12.20
N LYS A 533 -10.84 5.80 -12.11
CA LYS A 533 -9.51 6.03 -12.68
C LYS A 533 -9.19 4.97 -13.72
N ILE A 534 -8.76 5.40 -14.90
CA ILE A 534 -8.20 4.51 -15.93
C ILE A 534 -6.70 4.38 -15.64
N ILE A 535 -6.28 3.25 -15.08
CA ILE A 535 -4.89 3.05 -14.63
C ILE A 535 -4.18 2.00 -15.48
N ASP A 536 -2.86 2.11 -15.56
CA ASP A 536 -2.01 1.12 -16.25
C ASP A 536 -1.85 -0.16 -15.43
N SER A 537 -1.92 -1.30 -16.11
CA SER A 537 -1.70 -2.62 -15.52
C SER A 537 -0.93 -3.52 -16.48
N THR A 538 -0.08 -4.36 -15.90
CA THR A 538 0.58 -5.49 -16.58
C THR A 538 0.25 -6.83 -15.94
N ARG A 539 -0.62 -6.85 -14.92
CA ARG A 539 -1.08 -8.08 -14.24
C ARG A 539 -1.94 -8.94 -15.15
N CYS A 540 -1.78 -10.26 -15.06
CA CYS A 540 -2.64 -11.22 -15.72
C CYS A 540 -4.04 -11.23 -15.09
N THR A 541 -5.08 -11.18 -15.94
CA THR A 541 -6.47 -11.23 -15.50
C THR A 541 -6.97 -12.69 -15.49
N SER A 542 -7.84 -13.08 -14.55
CA SER A 542 -8.42 -14.43 -14.50
C SER A 542 -9.11 -14.84 -15.81
N ALA A 543 -9.71 -13.87 -16.52
CA ALA A 543 -10.32 -14.06 -17.84
C ALA A 543 -9.33 -14.51 -18.93
N MET A 544 -8.03 -14.25 -18.79
CA MET A 544 -7.00 -14.77 -19.69
C MET A 544 -6.52 -16.18 -19.30
N LYS A 545 -6.68 -16.59 -18.04
CA LYS A 545 -6.35 -17.96 -17.62
C LYS A 545 -7.25 -19.00 -18.31
N SER A 546 -8.52 -18.66 -18.58
CA SER A 546 -9.44 -19.55 -19.30
C SER A 546 -9.11 -19.67 -20.79
N SER A 547 -8.64 -18.60 -21.44
CA SER A 547 -8.30 -18.62 -22.86
C SER A 547 -6.96 -19.31 -23.16
N VAL A 548 -5.96 -19.21 -22.27
CA VAL A 548 -4.71 -19.99 -22.39
C VAL A 548 -4.96 -21.50 -22.22
N GLY A 549 -5.91 -21.89 -21.35
CA GLY A 549 -6.35 -23.29 -21.23
C GLY A 549 -7.01 -23.83 -22.51
N ILE A 550 -7.79 -23.00 -23.21
CA ILE A 550 -8.43 -23.37 -24.48
C ILE A 550 -7.41 -23.49 -25.61
N VAL A 551 -6.47 -22.55 -25.74
CA VAL A 551 -5.42 -22.59 -26.78
C VAL A 551 -4.49 -23.79 -26.61
N SER A 552 -4.14 -24.13 -25.36
CA SER A 552 -3.36 -25.34 -25.04
C SER A 552 -4.08 -26.63 -25.47
N THR A 553 -5.40 -26.70 -25.23
CA THR A 553 -6.22 -27.87 -25.57
C THR A 553 -6.37 -28.03 -27.09
N PHE A 554 -6.54 -26.94 -27.84
CA PHE A 554 -6.60 -26.97 -29.30
C PHE A 554 -5.24 -27.33 -29.93
N TYR A 555 -4.12 -26.86 -29.37
CA TYR A 555 -2.79 -27.23 -29.86
C TYR A 555 -2.48 -28.71 -29.62
N PHE A 556 -2.95 -29.27 -28.49
CA PHE A 556 -2.82 -30.69 -28.18
C PHE A 556 -3.71 -31.58 -29.06
N MET A 557 -4.94 -31.14 -29.38
CA MET A 557 -5.82 -31.87 -30.31
C MET A 557 -5.31 -31.78 -31.76
N ALA A 558 -4.80 -30.63 -32.22
CA ALA A 558 -4.27 -30.47 -33.57
C ALA A 558 -3.01 -31.34 -33.81
N LYS A 559 -2.15 -31.49 -32.79
CA LYS A 559 -0.98 -32.39 -32.88
C LYS A 559 -1.38 -33.87 -32.97
N ASN A 560 -2.43 -34.29 -32.26
CA ASN A 560 -2.93 -35.67 -32.30
C ASN A 560 -3.72 -36.00 -33.58
N LEU A 561 -4.37 -35.02 -34.19
CA LEU A 561 -5.01 -35.17 -35.51
C LEU A 561 -4.01 -35.21 -36.68
N LEU A 562 -2.86 -34.56 -36.55
CA LEU A 562 -1.80 -34.62 -37.57
C LEU A 562 -0.88 -35.84 -37.42
N ALA A 563 -0.79 -36.43 -36.22
CA ALA A 563 -0.05 -37.67 -35.99
C ALA A 563 -0.83 -38.95 -36.37
N SER A 564 -2.08 -38.83 -36.84
CA SER A 564 -2.89 -39.96 -37.33
C SER A 564 -2.93 -40.07 -38.86
N PHE A 565 -2.16 -39.24 -39.58
CA PHE A 565 -1.99 -39.27 -41.03
C PHE A 565 -0.51 -39.30 -41.47
N SER A 566 0.34 -40.02 -40.73
CA SER A 566 1.74 -40.27 -41.13
C SER A 566 2.19 -41.66 -40.71
#